data_AF-A0A2R7QR22-F1
#
_entry.id   AF-A0A2R7QR22-F1
#
_cell.length_a   1.000
_cell.length_b   1.000
_cell.length_c   1.000
_cell.angle_alpha   90.00
_cell.angle_beta   90.00
_cell.angle_gamma   90.00
#
_symmetry.space_group_name_H-M   'P 1'
#
loop_
_entity.id
_entity.type
_entity.pdbx_description
1 polymer ?
#
loop_
_entity_poly.entity_id
_entity_poly.type
_entity_poly.pdbx_seq_one_letter_code
_entity_poly.pdbx_strand_id
1 'polypeptide(L)'
;MRRTAPALTARDALVDQIEQALRDLGWLQGPVGAPRHVDSPFGIDEMPFEHWLVQVFLPRLQEARRDGQWPPQSQVSVAAVRNLDGQDECQPLLHLLAQLDHDINTGGAPARNRP
;
A
#
# COMPACT_ATOMS: atom_id res chain seq x y z
N MET A 1 -16.53 25.35 18.98
CA MET A 1 -16.54 24.05 18.27
C MET A 1 -15.11 23.65 17.98
N ARG A 2 -14.53 22.68 18.71
CA ARG A 2 -13.19 22.15 18.40
C ARG A 2 -13.39 20.97 17.44
N ARG A 3 -12.98 21.12 16.18
CA ARG A 3 -12.71 19.98 15.31
C ARG A 3 -11.45 19.33 15.87
N THR A 4 -11.61 18.24 16.62
CA THR A 4 -10.51 17.30 16.85
C THR A 4 -10.06 16.81 15.48
N ALA A 5 -8.81 17.05 15.12
CA ALA A 5 -8.21 16.33 14.00
C ALA A 5 -8.34 14.83 14.29
N PRO A 6 -8.76 13.99 13.33
CA PRO A 6 -8.69 12.55 13.52
C PRO A 6 -7.24 12.22 13.88
N ALA A 7 -7.03 11.44 14.95
CA ALA A 7 -5.70 10.96 15.26
C ALA A 7 -5.22 10.17 14.02
N LEU A 8 -4.03 10.51 13.50
CA LEU A 8 -3.40 9.74 12.42
C LEU A 8 -3.41 8.28 12.86
N THR A 9 -4.15 7.44 12.14
CA THR A 9 -4.18 6.01 12.44
C THR A 9 -2.86 5.39 12.00
N ALA A 10 -2.50 4.24 12.57
CA ALA A 10 -1.31 3.51 12.14
C ALA A 10 -1.30 3.25 10.62
N ARG A 11 -2.49 3.05 10.03
CA ARG A 11 -2.68 2.88 8.58
C ARG A 11 -2.40 4.16 7.79
N ASP A 12 -2.78 5.33 8.30
CA ASP A 12 -2.53 6.60 7.60
C ASP A 12 -1.02 6.86 7.46
N ALA A 13 -0.26 6.56 8.50
CA ALA A 13 1.19 6.64 8.49
C ALA A 13 1.82 5.61 7.53
N LEU A 14 1.25 4.42 7.38
CA LEU A 14 1.71 3.44 6.39
C LEU A 14 1.52 3.95 4.96
N VAL A 15 0.42 4.66 4.66
CA VAL A 15 0.22 5.25 3.32
C VAL A 15 1.34 6.23 2.97
N ASP A 16 1.72 7.11 3.89
CA ASP A 16 2.80 8.07 3.65
C ASP A 16 4.16 7.38 3.49
N GLN A 17 4.43 6.35 4.29
CA GLN A 17 5.68 5.57 4.19
C GLN A 17 5.77 4.79 2.87
N ILE A 18 4.65 4.20 2.42
CA ILE A 18 4.59 3.50 1.12
C ILE A 18 4.80 4.50 -0.02
N GLU A 19 4.16 5.66 0.02
CA GLU A 19 4.38 6.70 -0.98
C GLU A 19 5.86 7.13 -1.03
N GLN A 20 6.47 7.38 0.13
CA GLN A 20 7.88 7.76 0.20
C GLN A 20 8.80 6.66 -0.34
N ALA A 21 8.56 5.38 0.00
CA ALA A 21 9.35 4.27 -0.52
C ALA A 21 9.27 4.18 -2.06
N LEU A 22 8.09 4.42 -2.64
CA LEU A 22 7.91 4.45 -4.11
C LEU A 22 8.65 5.64 -4.76
N ARG A 23 8.82 6.75 -4.04
CA ARG A 23 9.63 7.89 -4.50
C ARG A 23 11.13 7.60 -4.40
N ASP A 24 11.57 6.97 -3.31
CA ASP A 24 12.97 6.62 -3.10
C ASP A 24 13.46 5.59 -4.14
N LEU A 25 12.58 4.69 -4.57
CA LEU A 25 12.80 3.76 -5.69
C LEU A 25 12.77 4.45 -7.07
N GLY A 26 12.37 5.72 -7.15
CA GLY A 26 12.24 6.48 -8.40
C GLY A 26 11.01 6.11 -9.25
N TRP A 27 10.12 5.26 -8.73
CA TRP A 27 8.93 4.78 -9.46
C TRP A 27 7.80 5.81 -9.44
N LEU A 28 7.69 6.60 -8.38
CA LEU A 28 6.76 7.71 -8.29
C LEU A 28 7.47 9.05 -8.50
N GLN A 29 7.10 9.74 -9.58
CA GLN A 29 7.57 11.09 -9.88
C GLN A 29 6.39 12.06 -9.91
N GLY A 30 6.52 13.19 -9.21
CA GLY A 30 5.45 14.19 -9.13
C GLY A 30 4.28 13.77 -8.22
N PRO A 31 3.11 14.42 -8.35
CA PRO A 31 1.95 14.15 -7.52
C PRO A 31 1.30 12.79 -7.87
N VAL A 32 0.64 12.17 -6.89
CA VAL A 32 -0.18 10.97 -7.12
C VAL A 32 -1.40 11.34 -7.96
N GLY A 33 -1.59 10.63 -9.07
CA GLY A 33 -2.71 10.83 -9.99
C GLY A 33 -3.98 10.08 -9.58
N ALA A 34 -5.02 10.17 -10.41
CA ALA A 34 -6.23 9.37 -10.25
C ALA A 34 -5.94 7.87 -10.49
N PRO A 35 -6.65 6.95 -9.79
CA PRO A 35 -6.46 5.52 -10.00
C PRO A 35 -6.81 5.12 -11.43
N ARG A 36 -5.89 4.41 -12.08
CA ARG A 36 -6.15 3.77 -13.36
C ARG A 36 -7.04 2.54 -13.17
N HIS A 37 -7.94 2.31 -14.12
CA HIS A 37 -8.73 1.09 -14.18
C HIS A 37 -7.91 -0.06 -14.79
N VAL A 38 -8.04 -1.26 -14.23
CA VAL A 38 -7.47 -2.52 -14.72
C VAL A 38 -8.54 -3.58 -14.55
N ASP A 39 -8.62 -4.51 -15.50
CA ASP A 39 -9.64 -5.57 -15.52
C ASP A 39 -9.17 -6.85 -14.82
N SER A 40 -7.86 -6.97 -14.59
CA SER A 40 -7.21 -8.10 -13.93
C SER A 40 -6.77 -7.79 -12.48
N PRO A 41 -6.70 -8.80 -11.61
CA PRO A 41 -6.04 -8.68 -10.32
C PRO A 41 -4.58 -8.26 -10.50
N PHE A 42 -4.15 -7.24 -9.76
CA PHE A 42 -2.78 -6.71 -9.81
C PHE A 42 -2.31 -6.24 -11.20
N GLY A 43 -3.22 -6.02 -12.16
CA GLY A 43 -2.86 -5.59 -13.52
C GLY A 43 -2.05 -6.64 -14.28
N ILE A 44 -2.20 -7.93 -13.94
CA ILE A 44 -1.53 -9.03 -14.65
C ILE A 44 -1.87 -8.96 -16.13
N ASP A 45 -0.84 -9.09 -16.97
CA ASP A 45 -0.89 -8.95 -18.44
C ASP A 45 -1.22 -7.53 -18.97
N GLU A 46 -1.46 -6.54 -18.10
CA GLU A 46 -1.79 -5.16 -18.48
C GLU A 46 -0.62 -4.19 -18.28
N MET A 47 0.17 -4.36 -17.22
CA MET A 47 1.34 -3.52 -16.93
C MET A 47 2.35 -4.21 -15.99
N PRO A 48 3.61 -3.74 -15.98
CA PRO A 48 4.57 -4.13 -14.95
C PRO A 48 4.05 -3.83 -13.53
N PHE A 49 4.43 -4.65 -12.56
CA PHE A 49 3.92 -4.54 -11.19
C PHE A 49 4.25 -3.19 -10.54
N GLU A 50 5.42 -2.62 -10.84
CA GLU A 50 5.85 -1.30 -10.37
C GLU A 50 4.93 -0.20 -10.89
N HIS A 51 4.51 -0.30 -12.16
CA HIS A 51 3.53 0.61 -12.75
C HIS A 51 2.15 0.43 -12.11
N TRP A 52 1.75 -0.81 -11.81
CA TRP A 52 0.51 -1.07 -11.09
C TRP A 52 0.52 -0.46 -9.68
N LEU A 53 1.66 -0.54 -8.97
CA LEU A 53 1.82 0.07 -7.65
C LEU A 53 1.57 1.58 -7.68
N VAL A 54 2.13 2.29 -8.66
CA VAL A 54 2.04 3.76 -8.72
C VAL A 54 0.77 4.28 -9.41
N GLN A 55 0.24 3.56 -10.39
CA GLN A 55 -0.91 4.03 -11.19
C GLN A 55 -2.26 3.53 -10.67
N VAL A 56 -2.27 2.44 -9.89
CA VAL A 56 -3.52 1.80 -9.44
C VAL A 56 -3.55 1.71 -7.93
N PHE A 57 -2.56 1.05 -7.32
CA PHE A 57 -2.58 0.74 -5.90
C PHE A 57 -2.46 1.99 -5.03
N LEU A 58 -1.43 2.81 -5.20
CA LEU A 58 -1.21 4.00 -4.39
C LEU A 58 -2.38 5.01 -4.48
N PRO A 59 -2.90 5.36 -5.67
CA PRO A 59 -4.10 6.20 -5.76
C PRO A 59 -5.31 5.63 -5.00
N ARG A 60 -5.60 4.32 -5.13
CA ARG A 60 -6.70 3.67 -4.39
C ARG A 60 -6.43 3.62 -2.89
N LEU A 61 -5.18 3.47 -2.47
CA LEU A 61 -4.78 3.51 -1.08
C LEU A 61 -5.02 4.90 -0.46
N GLN A 62 -4.73 5.97 -1.22
CA GLN A 62 -5.04 7.33 -0.82
C GLN A 62 -6.55 7.59 -0.73
N GLU A 63 -7.36 7.03 -1.64
CA GLU A 63 -8.83 7.07 -1.57
C GLU A 63 -9.35 6.36 -0.32
N ALA A 64 -8.88 5.14 -0.05
CA ALA A 64 -9.25 4.37 1.14
C ALA A 64 -8.94 5.13 2.44
N ARG A 65 -7.78 5.78 2.51
CA ARG A 65 -7.39 6.67 3.62
C ARG A 65 -8.33 7.86 3.75
N ARG A 66 -8.58 8.58 2.65
CA ARG A 66 -9.43 9.78 2.65
C ARG A 66 -10.85 9.46 3.10
N ASP A 67 -11.39 8.35 2.62
CA ASP A 67 -12.79 7.97 2.81
C ASP A 67 -13.00 7.11 4.06
N GLY A 68 -11.90 6.67 4.71
CA GLY A 68 -11.92 5.77 5.86
C GLY A 68 -12.43 4.36 5.52
N GLN A 69 -12.48 4.01 4.23
CA GLN A 69 -13.06 2.77 3.71
C GLN A 69 -11.95 1.86 3.21
N TRP A 70 -11.48 1.01 4.12
CA TRP A 70 -10.45 0.01 3.84
C TRP A 70 -11.08 -1.26 3.24
N PRO A 71 -10.38 -1.97 2.34
CA PRO A 71 -10.87 -3.25 1.85
C PRO A 71 -10.97 -4.24 3.03
N PRO A 72 -11.89 -5.23 2.96
CA PRO A 72 -12.05 -6.21 4.03
C PRO A 72 -10.88 -7.19 4.14
N GLN A 73 -10.07 -7.30 3.09
CA GLN A 73 -8.88 -8.12 3.02
C GLN A 73 -7.88 -7.54 2.02
N SER A 74 -6.59 -7.82 2.19
CA SER A 74 -5.53 -7.44 1.27
C SER A 74 -4.46 -8.53 1.17
N GLN A 75 -3.87 -8.66 -0.02
CA GLN A 75 -2.82 -9.63 -0.37
C GLN A 75 -1.74 -8.98 -1.24
N VAL A 76 -1.55 -7.66 -1.12
CA VAL A 76 -0.60 -6.92 -1.97
C VAL A 76 0.84 -7.34 -1.70
N SER A 77 1.18 -7.73 -0.47
CA SER A 77 2.50 -8.24 -0.10
C SER A 77 2.84 -9.56 -0.80
N VAL A 78 1.85 -10.43 -0.99
CA VAL A 78 2.03 -11.71 -1.71
C VAL A 78 2.33 -11.43 -3.18
N ALA A 79 1.61 -10.49 -3.80
CA ALA A 79 1.90 -10.06 -5.17
C ALA A 79 3.27 -9.38 -5.26
N ALA A 80 3.64 -8.56 -4.28
CA ALA A 80 4.90 -7.84 -4.27
C ALA A 80 6.11 -8.77 -4.15
N VAL A 81 6.09 -9.74 -3.23
CA VAL A 81 7.17 -10.74 -3.12
C VAL A 81 7.34 -11.50 -4.45
N ARG A 82 6.25 -11.93 -5.09
CA ARG A 82 6.35 -12.66 -6.37
C ARG A 82 7.03 -11.86 -7.50
N ASN A 83 6.87 -10.54 -7.50
CA ASN A 83 7.40 -9.68 -8.56
C ASN A 83 8.75 -9.04 -8.22
N LEU A 84 9.04 -8.83 -6.94
CA LEU A 84 10.16 -8.00 -6.48
C LEU A 84 11.18 -8.77 -5.61
N ASP A 85 10.95 -10.06 -5.32
CA ASP A 85 11.91 -10.85 -4.55
C ASP A 85 13.29 -10.89 -5.22
N GLY A 86 14.33 -10.83 -4.38
CA GLY A 86 15.72 -10.71 -4.82
C GLY A 86 16.19 -9.29 -5.20
N GLN A 87 15.33 -8.27 -5.10
CA GLN A 87 15.72 -6.86 -5.25
C GLN A 87 15.91 -6.21 -3.87
N ASP A 88 17.16 -6.09 -3.43
CA ASP A 88 17.50 -5.60 -2.09
C ASP A 88 16.95 -4.19 -1.83
N GLU A 89 16.95 -3.32 -2.84
CA GLU A 89 16.38 -1.97 -2.77
C GLU A 89 14.87 -1.96 -2.47
N CYS A 90 14.15 -3.04 -2.81
CA CYS A 90 12.71 -3.15 -2.60
C CYS A 90 12.35 -3.64 -1.20
N GLN A 91 13.30 -4.13 -0.40
CA GLN A 91 13.01 -4.69 0.92
C GLN A 91 12.23 -3.76 1.87
N PRO A 92 12.56 -2.46 1.96
CA PRO A 92 11.77 -1.52 2.76
C PRO A 92 10.30 -1.46 2.32
N LEU A 93 10.05 -1.43 1.00
CA LEU A 93 8.69 -1.42 0.46
C LEU A 93 7.96 -2.75 0.75
N LEU A 94 8.63 -3.89 0.58
CA LEU A 94 8.06 -5.21 0.87
C LEU A 94 7.61 -5.32 2.33
N HIS A 95 8.41 -4.80 3.26
CA HIS A 95 8.05 -4.77 4.68
C HIS A 95 6.80 -3.92 4.95
N LEU A 96 6.71 -2.73 4.36
CA LEU A 96 5.56 -1.84 4.51
C LEU A 96 4.27 -2.45 3.94
N LEU A 97 4.36 -3.11 2.77
CA LEU A 97 3.22 -3.80 2.16
C LEU A 97 2.75 -4.99 3.00
N ALA A 98 3.67 -5.74 3.61
CA ALA A 98 3.34 -6.82 4.53
C ALA A 98 2.65 -6.32 5.80
N GLN A 99 3.13 -5.21 6.37
CA GLN A 99 2.49 -4.58 7.53
C GLN A 99 1.08 -4.07 7.19
N LEU A 100 0.89 -3.48 6.01
CA LEU A 100 -0.44 -3.04 5.55
C LEU A 100 -1.42 -4.22 5.43
N ASP A 101 -1.00 -5.31 4.80
CA ASP A 101 -1.83 -6.52 4.69
C ASP A 101 -2.20 -7.08 6.07
N HIS A 102 -1.23 -7.16 6.99
CA HIS A 102 -1.48 -7.59 8.37
C HIS A 102 -2.52 -6.69 9.05
N ASP A 103 -2.36 -5.37 8.96
CA ASP A 103 -3.25 -4.41 9.60
C ASP A 103 -4.67 -4.48 9.03
N ILE A 104 -4.81 -4.64 7.72
CA ILE A 104 -6.12 -4.81 7.06
C ILE A 104 -6.77 -6.12 7.51
N ASN A 105 -6.04 -7.23 7.44
CA ASN A 105 -6.59 -8.58 7.65
C ASN A 105 -6.90 -8.88 9.12
N THR A 106 -6.24 -8.21 10.08
CA THR A 106 -6.45 -8.42 11.52
C THR A 106 -7.19 -7.29 12.23
N GLY A 107 -7.56 -6.24 11.49
CA GLY A 107 -8.15 -5.03 12.09
C GLY A 107 -7.15 -4.16 12.87
N GLY A 108 -5.84 -4.31 12.62
CA GLY A 108 -4.77 -3.59 13.34
C GLY A 108 -4.43 -4.20 14.70
N ALA A 109 -4.80 -5.47 14.93
CA ALA A 109 -4.39 -6.18 16.13
C ALA A 109 -2.89 -6.51 16.05
N PRO A 110 -2.08 -6.28 17.10
CA PRO A 110 -0.70 -6.71 17.08
C PRO A 110 -0.64 -8.22 16.87
N ALA A 111 0.30 -8.68 16.05
CA ALA A 111 0.58 -10.10 15.88
C ALA A 111 0.78 -10.71 17.28
N ARG A 112 -0.12 -11.62 17.69
CA ARG A 112 0.03 -12.32 18.96
C ARG A 112 1.33 -13.12 18.86
N ASN A 113 2.36 -12.72 19.60
CA ASN A 113 3.55 -13.53 19.85
C ASN A 113 3.07 -14.93 20.26
N ARG A 114 3.28 -15.91 19.40
CA ARG A 114 3.19 -17.31 19.80
C ARG A 114 4.53 -17.67 20.45
N PRO A 115 4.52 -18.33 21.62
CA PRO A 115 5.72 -18.76 22.31
C PRO A 115 6.53 -19.78 21.50
#